data_AF-A0A2H9STV3-F1
#
_entry.id   AF-A0A2H9STV3-F1
#
_cell.length_a   1.000
_cell.length_b   1.000
_cell.length_c   1.000
_cell.angle_alpha   90.00
_cell.angle_beta   90.00
_cell.angle_gamma   90.00
#
_symmetry.space_group_name_H-M   'P 1'
#
loop_
_entity.id
_entity.type
_entity.pdbx_description
1 polymer ?
#
loop_
_entity_poly.entity_id
_entity_poly.type
_entity_poly.pdbx_seq_one_letter_code
_entity_poly.pdbx_strand_id
1 'polypeptide(L)'
;MVFYHQVSFVLANHLIAGFIAAFIAFPLAFFSKKGSLLHVTAGRVFVLSFLIICISGYHMDADEIFNIPLIKTSLCKLHSYQFCSSDTLTNKIHDRILITVCINTFALYLCLSGWRLANQHRRGRLTKKTAGFNACFAGLECLMVLLFAVAEGYNYSLLHQLYDVAALKYYAVVGAIALIPLLDAARDLYFALMKKIPPCWWKMHLRKMLMAEYGLIVAFVFRCEKTQSHWLIAAITLLFFIFYLTSMSLTALTLSQRQS
;
A
#
# COMPACT_ATOMS: atom_id res chain seq x y z
N MET A 1 24.27 24.04 23.66
CA MET A 1 22.95 24.02 23.00
C MET A 1 22.81 22.69 22.28
N VAL A 2 22.30 21.66 22.96
CA VAL A 2 22.14 20.31 22.41
C VAL A 2 20.76 19.84 22.84
N PHE A 3 19.82 19.84 21.90
CA PHE A 3 18.55 19.13 22.04
C PHE A 3 18.30 18.36 20.74
N TYR A 4 19.21 17.42 20.45
CA TYR A 4 18.95 16.32 19.54
C TYR A 4 18.43 15.13 20.36
N HIS A 5 17.52 14.37 19.77
CA HIS A 5 17.04 13.04 20.19
C HIS A 5 15.90 12.97 21.21
N GLN A 6 14.67 13.25 20.74
CA GLN A 6 13.57 12.32 20.98
C GLN A 6 12.75 12.17 19.70
N VAL A 7 13.19 11.28 18.81
CA VAL A 7 12.29 10.72 17.79
C VAL A 7 11.14 10.07 18.57
N SER A 8 9.89 10.41 18.27
CA SER A 8 8.76 9.76 18.94
C SER A 8 8.89 8.25 18.77
N PHE A 9 8.68 7.50 19.86
CA PHE A 9 8.82 6.04 19.86
C PHE A 9 8.03 5.38 18.72
N VAL A 10 6.86 5.93 18.40
CA VAL A 10 6.01 5.50 17.27
C VAL A 10 6.69 5.72 15.93
N LEU A 11 7.23 6.91 15.66
CA LEU A 11 7.94 7.20 14.41
C LEU A 11 9.23 6.38 14.28
N ALA A 12 9.98 6.22 15.38
CA ALA A 12 11.17 5.36 15.39
C ALA A 12 10.83 3.92 14.99
N ASN A 13 9.77 3.34 15.58
CA ASN A 13 9.31 2.01 15.23
C ASN A 13 8.81 1.92 13.78
N HIS A 14 8.08 2.94 13.31
CA HIS A 14 7.61 3.01 11.92
C HIS A 14 8.77 2.97 10.93
N LEU A 15 9.81 3.79 11.15
CA LEU A 15 10.99 3.87 10.29
C LEU A 15 11.84 2.60 10.36
N ILE A 16 12.08 2.06 11.56
CA ILE A 16 12.83 0.81 11.74
C ILE A 16 12.10 -0.35 11.05
N ALA A 17 10.78 -0.46 11.22
CA ALA A 17 9.98 -1.48 10.56
C ALA A 17 10.03 -1.32 9.03
N GLY A 18 9.92 -0.09 8.52
CA GLY A 18 10.10 0.23 7.10
C GLY A 18 11.46 -0.23 6.56
N PHE A 19 12.53 0.09 7.27
CA PHE A 19 13.88 -0.32 6.90
C PHE A 19 14.03 -1.85 6.87
N ILE A 20 13.54 -2.54 7.91
CA ILE A 20 13.57 -4.01 7.97
C ILE A 20 12.75 -4.61 6.83
N ALA A 21 11.57 -4.07 6.52
CA ALA A 21 10.73 -4.57 5.44
C ALA A 21 11.45 -4.47 4.09
N ALA A 22 11.88 -3.25 3.72
CA ALA A 22 12.39 -2.91 2.40
C ALA A 22 13.80 -3.46 2.12
N PHE A 23 14.72 -3.36 3.09
CA PHE A 23 16.13 -3.63 2.85
C PHE A 23 16.60 -4.99 3.36
N ILE A 24 15.85 -5.64 4.26
CA ILE A 24 16.26 -6.91 4.87
C ILE A 24 15.29 -8.02 4.47
N ALA A 25 14.03 -7.92 4.92
CA ALA A 25 13.07 -9.00 4.81
C ALA A 25 12.65 -9.27 3.36
N PHE A 26 12.36 -8.21 2.59
CA PHE A 26 11.99 -8.36 1.18
C PHE A 26 13.13 -8.97 0.34
N PRO A 27 14.37 -8.44 0.32
CA PRO A 27 15.47 -9.03 -0.45
C PRO A 27 15.76 -10.48 -0.04
N LEU A 28 15.80 -10.78 1.26
CA LEU A 28 16.00 -12.16 1.74
C LEU A 28 14.89 -13.09 1.27
N ALA A 29 13.62 -12.68 1.33
CA ALA A 29 12.50 -13.47 0.82
C ALA A 29 12.54 -13.61 -0.71
N PHE A 30 13.00 -12.58 -1.42
CA PHE A 30 13.08 -12.56 -2.87
C PHE A 30 14.18 -13.48 -3.40
N PHE A 31 15.40 -13.40 -2.89
CA PHE A 31 16.55 -14.15 -3.39
C PHE A 31 16.69 -15.57 -2.80
N SER A 32 16.00 -15.88 -1.70
CA SER A 32 16.01 -17.23 -1.13
C SER A 32 15.24 -18.24 -1.98
N LYS A 33 15.67 -19.52 -1.89
CA LYS A 33 14.96 -20.66 -2.49
C LYS A 33 13.52 -20.69 -2.02
N LYS A 34 12.56 -20.66 -2.95
CA LYS A 34 11.13 -20.60 -2.63
C LYS A 34 10.71 -21.80 -1.78
N GLY A 35 10.03 -21.51 -0.67
CA GLY A 35 9.62 -22.51 0.31
C GLY A 35 10.69 -22.93 1.34
N SER A 36 11.94 -22.50 1.20
CA SER A 36 12.97 -22.71 2.23
C SER A 36 12.60 -22.04 3.56
N LEU A 37 13.22 -22.49 4.66
CA LEU A 37 13.02 -21.87 5.98
C LEU A 37 13.32 -20.37 5.94
N LEU A 38 14.43 -19.98 5.29
CA LEU A 38 14.82 -18.57 5.14
C LEU A 38 13.75 -17.76 4.39
N HIS A 39 13.23 -18.28 3.26
CA HIS A 39 12.16 -17.63 2.51
C HIS A 39 10.91 -17.41 3.36
N VAL A 40 10.50 -18.42 4.11
CA VAL A 40 9.30 -18.39 4.94
C VAL A 40 9.47 -17.44 6.11
N THR A 41 10.61 -17.47 6.80
CA THR A 41 10.90 -16.59 7.93
C THR A 41 11.02 -15.14 7.47
N ALA A 42 11.75 -14.87 6.39
CA ALA A 42 11.87 -13.52 5.82
C ALA A 42 10.50 -12.98 5.40
N GLY A 43 9.66 -13.79 4.74
CA GLY A 43 8.29 -13.39 4.40
C GLY A 43 7.41 -13.08 5.62
N ARG A 44 7.58 -13.81 6.73
CA ARG A 44 6.88 -13.49 7.99
C ARG A 44 7.37 -12.20 8.63
N VAL A 45 8.68 -11.98 8.65
CA VAL A 45 9.28 -10.73 9.16
C VAL A 45 8.79 -9.54 8.33
N PHE A 46 8.78 -9.67 7.00
CA PHE A 46 8.21 -8.66 6.10
C PHE A 46 6.76 -8.32 6.47
N VAL A 47 5.92 -9.34 6.68
CA VAL A 47 4.52 -9.14 7.02
C VAL A 47 4.34 -8.44 8.37
N LEU A 48 5.12 -8.86 9.37
CA LEU A 48 5.10 -8.24 10.70
C LEU A 48 5.59 -6.79 10.66
N SER A 49 6.65 -6.51 9.90
CA SER A 49 7.12 -5.14 9.70
C SER A 49 6.04 -4.27 9.05
N PHE A 50 5.38 -4.74 7.99
CA PHE A 50 4.27 -4.01 7.38
C PHE A 50 3.10 -3.78 8.34
N LEU A 51 2.77 -4.75 9.18
CA LEU A 51 1.75 -4.58 10.20
C LEU A 51 2.15 -3.47 11.19
N ILE A 52 3.40 -3.45 11.65
CA ILE A 52 3.93 -2.40 12.53
C ILE A 52 3.87 -1.04 11.83
N ILE A 53 4.30 -0.95 10.56
CA ILE A 53 4.23 0.28 9.75
C ILE A 53 2.79 0.78 9.67
N CYS A 54 1.82 -0.07 9.37
CA CYS A 54 0.43 0.33 9.22
C CYS A 54 -0.18 0.77 10.56
N ILE A 55 0.03 0.01 11.65
CA ILE A 55 -0.49 0.37 12.99
C ILE A 55 0.13 1.67 13.49
N SER A 56 1.45 1.83 13.38
CA SER A 56 2.13 3.08 13.75
C SER A 56 1.71 4.23 12.83
N GLY A 57 1.44 3.97 11.55
CA GLY A 57 0.84 4.91 10.61
C GLY A 57 -0.51 5.43 11.10
N TYR A 58 -1.45 4.53 11.41
CA TYR A 58 -2.74 4.90 11.97
C TYR A 58 -2.63 5.62 13.30
N HIS A 59 -1.66 5.26 14.15
CA HIS A 59 -1.45 5.97 15.41
C HIS A 59 -0.98 7.41 15.18
N MET A 60 -0.07 7.63 14.23
CA MET A 60 0.36 8.98 13.84
C MET A 60 -0.80 9.78 13.24
N ASP A 61 -1.61 9.15 12.37
CA ASP A 61 -2.80 9.78 11.78
C ASP A 61 -3.83 10.13 12.88
N ALA A 62 -4.07 9.24 13.87
CA ALA A 62 -5.02 9.46 14.96
C ALA A 62 -4.57 10.55 15.96
N ASP A 63 -3.27 10.61 16.29
CA ASP A 63 -2.71 11.68 17.12
C ASP A 63 -2.96 13.06 16.46
N GLU A 64 -2.93 13.12 15.12
CA GLU A 64 -3.24 14.33 14.34
C GLU A 64 -4.75 14.66 14.29
N ILE A 65 -5.63 13.67 14.07
CA ILE A 65 -7.09 13.89 14.02
C ILE A 65 -7.63 14.37 15.37
N PHE A 66 -7.28 13.67 16.44
CA PHE A 66 -7.99 13.82 17.70
C PHE A 66 -7.39 14.92 18.59
N ASN A 67 -6.19 15.44 18.28
CA ASN A 67 -5.40 16.30 19.19
C ASN A 67 -5.27 15.70 20.60
N ILE A 68 -5.50 14.39 20.75
CA ILE A 68 -5.31 13.65 21.99
C ILE A 68 -3.93 13.01 21.82
N PRO A 69 -2.87 13.53 22.48
CA PRO A 69 -1.59 12.85 22.47
C PRO A 69 -1.74 11.55 23.26
N LEU A 70 -2.09 10.45 22.57
CA LEU A 70 -2.18 9.12 23.17
C LEU A 70 -0.80 8.68 23.68
N ILE A 71 0.26 9.25 23.10
CA ILE A 71 1.64 9.26 23.60
C ILE A 71 2.13 10.70 23.44
N LYS A 72 2.82 11.30 24.43
CA LYS A 72 3.46 12.63 24.29
C LYS A 72 4.49 12.61 23.16
N THR A 73 4.06 12.85 21.93
CA THR A 73 4.89 12.93 20.72
C THR A 73 5.36 14.36 20.54
N SER A 74 6.25 14.82 21.41
CA SER A 74 6.62 16.24 21.49
C SER A 74 7.57 16.73 20.39
N LEU A 75 8.23 15.90 19.57
CA LEU A 75 9.44 16.37 18.88
C LEU A 75 9.69 15.89 17.44
N CYS A 76 8.65 15.40 16.75
CA CYS A 76 8.65 15.44 15.29
C CYS A 76 7.34 16.05 14.82
N LYS A 77 7.27 17.39 14.92
CA LYS A 77 6.51 18.14 13.92
C LYS A 77 7.16 17.76 12.59
N LEU A 78 6.63 16.73 11.93
CA LEU A 78 6.99 16.28 10.60
C LEU A 78 6.62 17.41 9.62
N HIS A 79 7.32 18.54 9.74
CA HIS A 79 6.77 19.87 9.48
C HIS A 79 5.27 19.90 9.78
N SER A 80 4.85 20.23 11.01
CA SER A 80 3.57 20.92 11.12
C SER A 80 3.76 22.17 10.28
N TYR A 81 3.38 22.11 9.01
CA TYR A 81 3.38 23.25 8.12
C TYR A 81 2.68 24.34 8.92
N GLN A 82 3.29 25.51 9.00
CA GLN A 82 2.62 26.69 9.51
C GLN A 82 1.44 26.95 8.59
N PHE A 83 0.33 26.32 8.92
CA PHE A 83 -0.89 26.37 8.16
C PHE A 83 -1.64 27.61 8.63
N CYS A 84 -1.69 28.60 7.73
CA CYS A 84 -2.41 29.85 7.95
C CYS A 84 -3.88 29.57 8.28
N SER A 85 -4.36 30.29 9.28
CA SER A 85 -5.70 30.27 9.87
C SER A 85 -6.82 30.67 8.90
N SER A 86 -7.45 29.70 8.23
CA SER A 86 -8.75 29.92 7.59
C SER A 86 -9.56 28.63 7.51
N ASP A 87 -10.89 28.70 7.58
CA ASP A 87 -11.84 27.57 7.61
C ASP A 87 -11.74 26.58 6.42
N THR A 88 -10.91 26.88 5.42
CA THR A 88 -10.52 25.94 4.35
C THR A 88 -9.46 24.91 4.78
N LEU A 89 -8.94 25.02 6.01
CA LEU A 89 -7.84 24.22 6.54
C LEU A 89 -8.26 22.86 7.12
N THR A 90 -9.42 22.81 7.77
CA THR A 90 -9.95 21.58 8.38
C THR A 90 -10.17 20.52 7.29
N ASN A 91 -10.73 20.92 6.14
CA ASN A 91 -10.95 20.04 5.00
C ASN A 91 -9.63 19.48 4.45
N LYS A 92 -8.59 20.31 4.29
CA LYS A 92 -7.27 19.87 3.77
C LYS A 92 -6.54 18.87 4.68
N ILE A 93 -6.73 18.98 5.99
CA ILE A 93 -6.15 18.04 6.97
C ILE A 93 -6.93 16.71 6.92
N HIS A 94 -8.26 16.76 6.93
CA HIS A 94 -9.09 15.55 6.83
C HIS A 94 -8.85 14.77 5.54
N ASP A 95 -8.67 15.46 4.41
CA ASP A 95 -8.49 14.79 3.12
C ASP A 95 -7.12 14.09 3.02
N ARG A 96 -6.05 14.69 3.57
CA ARG A 96 -4.71 14.05 3.62
C ARG A 96 -4.68 12.84 4.54
N ILE A 97 -5.38 12.91 5.66
CA ILE A 97 -5.50 11.80 6.61
C ILE A 97 -6.31 10.65 5.99
N LEU A 98 -7.38 10.97 5.25
CA LEU A 98 -8.13 9.96 4.51
C LEU A 98 -7.23 9.23 3.49
N ILE A 99 -6.39 9.98 2.77
CA ILE A 99 -5.41 9.42 1.84
C ILE A 99 -4.41 8.51 2.55
N THR A 100 -3.80 8.94 3.65
CA THR A 100 -2.83 8.11 4.39
C THR A 100 -3.48 6.86 4.97
N VAL A 101 -4.71 6.97 5.49
CA VAL A 101 -5.50 5.84 5.97
C VAL A 101 -5.80 4.85 4.84
N CYS A 102 -6.21 5.32 3.66
CA CYS A 102 -6.45 4.47 2.50
C CYS A 102 -5.16 3.75 2.05
N ILE A 103 -4.02 4.45 2.00
CA ILE A 103 -2.73 3.87 1.61
C ILE A 103 -2.25 2.84 2.65
N ASN A 104 -2.37 3.13 3.95
CA ASN A 104 -2.05 2.19 5.02
C ASN A 104 -2.95 0.94 4.95
N THR A 105 -4.25 1.12 4.71
CA THR A 105 -5.22 0.02 4.59
C THR A 105 -4.87 -0.87 3.41
N PHE A 106 -4.50 -0.25 2.29
CA PHE A 106 -4.08 -0.93 1.08
C PHE A 106 -2.78 -1.73 1.27
N ALA A 107 -1.75 -1.11 1.83
CA ALA A 107 -0.48 -1.77 2.13
C ALA A 107 -0.68 -2.97 3.09
N LEU A 108 -1.51 -2.79 4.12
CA LEU A 108 -1.87 -3.85 5.05
C LEU A 108 -2.60 -5.00 4.35
N TYR A 109 -3.55 -4.68 3.47
CA TYR A 109 -4.26 -5.68 2.69
C TYR A 109 -3.30 -6.52 1.85
N LEU A 110 -2.42 -5.90 1.07
CA LEU A 110 -1.53 -6.60 0.14
C LEU A 110 -0.62 -7.58 0.90
N CYS A 111 -0.11 -7.11 2.04
CA CYS A 111 0.68 -7.88 2.96
C CYS A 111 -0.09 -9.12 3.50
N LEU A 112 -1.30 -8.92 4.05
CA LEU A 112 -2.12 -9.99 4.61
C LEU A 112 -2.65 -10.96 3.55
N SER A 113 -3.02 -10.47 2.37
CA SER A 113 -3.49 -11.29 1.25
C SER A 113 -2.37 -12.18 0.72
N GLY A 114 -1.13 -11.66 0.62
CA GLY A 114 0.06 -12.44 0.29
C GLY A 114 0.28 -13.59 1.28
N TRP A 115 0.23 -13.32 2.59
CA TRP A 115 0.39 -14.36 3.61
C TRP A 115 -0.72 -15.41 3.55
N ARG A 116 -1.98 -14.98 3.40
CA ARG A 116 -3.13 -15.88 3.30
C ARG A 116 -3.03 -16.83 2.12
N LEU A 117 -2.65 -16.34 0.94
CA LEU A 117 -2.46 -17.15 -0.26
C LEU A 117 -1.43 -18.27 -0.03
N ALA A 118 -0.31 -17.97 0.63
CA ALA A 118 0.71 -18.96 0.96
C ALA A 118 0.17 -20.06 1.91
N ASN A 119 -0.62 -19.67 2.92
CA ASN A 119 -1.24 -20.62 3.84
C ASN A 119 -2.33 -21.48 3.17
N GLN A 120 -3.11 -20.90 2.26
CA GLN A 120 -4.17 -21.60 1.53
C GLN A 120 -3.60 -22.66 0.59
N HIS A 121 -2.52 -22.33 -0.12
CA HIS A 121 -1.83 -23.29 -0.97
C HIS A 121 -1.27 -24.47 -0.17
N ARG A 122 -0.64 -24.23 0.99
CA ARG A 122 -0.15 -25.30 1.88
C ARG A 122 -1.24 -26.26 2.34
N ARG A 123 -2.46 -25.76 2.54
CA ARG A 123 -3.61 -26.59 2.94
C ARG A 123 -4.24 -27.35 1.77
N GLY A 124 -3.91 -26.99 0.53
CA GLY A 124 -4.43 -27.59 -0.69
C GLY A 124 -5.94 -27.42 -0.90
N ARG A 125 -6.62 -26.63 -0.05
CA ARG A 125 -8.09 -26.56 0.01
C ARG A 125 -8.55 -25.14 0.36
N LEU A 126 -9.53 -24.64 -0.38
CA LEU A 126 -10.22 -23.39 -0.08
C LEU A 126 -11.62 -23.69 0.47
N THR A 127 -11.83 -23.50 1.77
CA THR A 127 -13.14 -23.73 2.39
C THR A 127 -14.13 -22.62 2.00
N LYS A 128 -15.44 -22.89 2.05
CA LYS A 128 -16.49 -21.87 1.80
C LYS A 128 -16.33 -20.63 2.69
N LYS A 129 -16.01 -20.84 3.98
CA LYS A 129 -15.76 -19.74 4.95
C LYS A 129 -14.54 -18.92 4.55
N THR A 130 -13.46 -19.59 4.16
CA THR A 130 -12.23 -18.92 3.68
C THR A 130 -12.47 -18.14 2.38
N ALA A 131 -13.24 -18.70 1.45
CA ALA A 131 -13.60 -18.03 0.20
C ALA A 131 -14.43 -16.76 0.44
N GLY A 132 -15.45 -16.82 1.31
CA GLY A 132 -16.25 -15.66 1.68
C GLY A 132 -15.43 -14.57 2.38
N PHE A 133 -14.56 -14.95 3.31
CA PHE A 133 -13.62 -14.01 3.94
C PHE A 133 -12.66 -13.40 2.92
N ASN A 134 -12.14 -14.19 1.96
CA ASN A 134 -11.29 -13.67 0.91
C ASN A 134 -12.01 -12.65 0.02
N ALA A 135 -13.25 -12.94 -0.37
CA ALA A 135 -14.06 -12.07 -1.23
C ALA A 135 -14.42 -10.76 -0.52
N CYS A 136 -14.84 -10.82 0.75
CA CYS A 136 -15.13 -9.64 1.55
C CYS A 136 -13.89 -8.74 1.67
N PHE A 137 -12.73 -9.34 1.97
CA PHE A 137 -11.49 -8.60 2.12
C PHE A 137 -11.04 -7.93 0.80
N ALA A 138 -11.15 -8.64 -0.33
CA ALA A 138 -10.84 -8.08 -1.65
C ALA A 138 -11.85 -6.99 -2.09
N GLY A 139 -13.12 -7.14 -1.73
CA GLY A 139 -14.13 -6.11 -1.96
C GLY A 139 -13.85 -4.82 -1.17
N LEU A 140 -13.43 -4.96 0.10
CA LEU A 140 -12.98 -3.82 0.91
C LEU A 140 -11.76 -3.14 0.30
N GLU A 141 -10.82 -3.89 -0.26
CA GLU A 141 -9.67 -3.31 -0.97
C GLU A 141 -10.10 -2.51 -2.20
N CYS A 142 -10.96 -3.07 -3.07
CA CYS A 142 -11.51 -2.35 -4.21
C CYS A 142 -12.15 -1.03 -3.76
N LEU A 143 -12.94 -1.06 -2.69
CA LEU A 143 -13.58 0.12 -2.14
C LEU A 143 -12.55 1.15 -1.67
N MET A 144 -11.51 0.74 -0.94
CA MET A 144 -10.47 1.66 -0.46
C MET A 144 -9.68 2.32 -1.60
N VAL A 145 -9.38 1.57 -2.66
CA VAL A 145 -8.71 2.10 -3.85
C VAL A 145 -9.59 3.13 -4.57
N LEU A 146 -10.89 2.86 -4.69
CA LEU A 146 -11.85 3.81 -5.27
C LEU A 146 -11.99 5.06 -4.39
N LEU A 147 -12.07 4.90 -3.06
CA LEU A 147 -12.12 6.02 -2.12
C LEU A 147 -10.87 6.88 -2.21
N PHE A 148 -9.68 6.27 -2.31
CA PHE A 148 -8.43 7.00 -2.54
C PHE A 148 -8.47 7.81 -3.84
N ALA A 149 -8.89 7.19 -4.95
CA ALA A 149 -8.96 7.88 -6.24
C ALA A 149 -9.95 9.06 -6.24
N VAL A 150 -11.10 8.88 -5.58
CA VAL A 150 -12.11 9.94 -5.42
C VAL A 150 -11.60 11.05 -4.49
N ALA A 151 -10.98 10.71 -3.36
CA ALA A 151 -10.44 11.68 -2.41
C ALA A 151 -9.33 12.54 -3.03
N GLU A 152 -8.38 11.92 -3.74
CA GLU A 152 -7.35 12.66 -4.48
C GLU A 152 -7.95 13.51 -5.61
N GLY A 153 -8.91 12.95 -6.35
CA GLY A 153 -9.61 13.69 -7.40
C GLY A 153 -10.34 14.93 -6.87
N TYR A 154 -11.00 14.81 -5.71
CA TYR A 154 -11.67 15.93 -5.04
C TYR A 154 -10.67 16.98 -4.54
N ASN A 155 -9.60 16.55 -3.86
CA ASN A 155 -8.52 17.43 -3.38
C ASN A 155 -7.94 18.30 -4.49
N TYR A 156 -7.65 17.69 -5.65
CA TYR A 156 -7.11 18.41 -6.78
C TYR A 156 -8.12 19.41 -7.38
N SER A 157 -9.38 19.00 -7.51
CA SER A 157 -10.46 19.87 -8.01
C SER A 157 -10.61 21.12 -7.15
N LEU A 158 -10.57 20.95 -5.81
CA LEU A 158 -10.69 22.02 -4.83
C LEU A 158 -9.50 22.97 -4.87
N LEU A 159 -8.29 22.44 -5.11
CA LEU A 159 -7.05 23.23 -5.16
C LEU A 159 -6.90 24.03 -6.45
N HIS A 160 -7.48 23.58 -7.57
CA HIS A 160 -7.15 24.14 -8.87
C HIS A 160 -8.31 24.74 -9.66
N GLN A 161 -9.59 24.62 -9.23
CA GLN A 161 -10.75 25.32 -9.84
C GLN A 161 -10.79 25.34 -11.40
N LEU A 162 -10.19 24.37 -12.10
CA LEU A 162 -9.91 24.50 -13.53
C LEU A 162 -10.20 23.21 -14.31
N TYR A 163 -10.92 23.38 -15.43
CA TYR A 163 -10.99 22.44 -16.55
C TYR A 163 -9.79 22.68 -17.49
N ASP A 164 -8.57 22.36 -17.04
CA ASP A 164 -7.32 22.53 -17.81
C ASP A 164 -6.63 21.18 -18.11
N VAL A 165 -5.78 21.15 -19.13
CA VAL A 165 -4.97 19.98 -19.55
C VAL A 165 -4.09 19.47 -18.40
N ALA A 166 -3.66 20.34 -17.49
CA ALA A 166 -2.95 19.95 -16.27
C ALA A 166 -3.81 19.05 -15.36
N ALA A 167 -5.11 19.32 -15.25
CA ALA A 167 -6.04 18.52 -14.47
C ALA A 167 -6.22 17.13 -15.09
N LEU A 168 -6.39 17.05 -16.41
CA LEU A 168 -6.50 15.77 -17.10
C LEU A 168 -5.26 14.90 -16.89
N LYS A 169 -4.06 15.49 -16.94
CA LYS A 169 -2.80 14.78 -16.64
C LYS A 169 -2.77 14.25 -15.21
N TYR A 170 -3.22 15.04 -14.24
CA TYR A 170 -3.28 14.61 -12.85
C TYR A 170 -4.26 13.46 -12.63
N TYR A 171 -5.50 13.56 -13.13
CA TYR A 171 -6.47 12.46 -13.02
C TYR A 171 -6.00 11.19 -13.74
N ALA A 172 -5.30 11.33 -14.87
CA ALA A 172 -4.69 10.19 -15.54
C ALA A 172 -3.63 9.50 -14.67
N VAL A 173 -2.81 10.27 -13.94
CA VAL A 173 -1.82 9.73 -13.00
C VAL A 173 -2.50 9.05 -11.81
N VAL A 174 -3.46 9.71 -11.15
CA VAL A 174 -4.21 9.12 -10.03
C VAL A 174 -4.95 7.86 -10.47
N GLY A 175 -5.60 7.92 -11.64
CA GLY A 175 -6.29 6.77 -12.23
C GLY A 175 -5.33 5.62 -12.53
N ALA A 176 -4.13 5.90 -13.05
CA ALA A 176 -3.12 4.88 -13.28
C ALA A 176 -2.63 4.25 -11.96
N ILE A 177 -2.37 5.06 -10.92
CA ILE A 177 -1.98 4.59 -9.58
C ILE A 177 -3.06 3.70 -8.97
N ALA A 178 -4.34 4.06 -9.12
CA ALA A 178 -5.47 3.31 -8.59
C ALA A 178 -5.83 2.07 -9.43
N LEU A 179 -5.56 2.07 -10.73
CA LEU A 179 -5.94 0.97 -11.62
C LEU A 179 -5.18 -0.32 -11.29
N ILE A 180 -3.86 -0.25 -11.09
CA ILE A 180 -3.04 -1.42 -10.80
C ILE A 180 -3.52 -2.20 -9.55
N PRO A 181 -3.73 -1.54 -8.39
CA PRO A 181 -4.24 -2.21 -7.22
C PRO A 181 -5.69 -2.67 -7.37
N LEU A 182 -6.54 -1.91 -8.07
CA LEU A 182 -7.91 -2.33 -8.36
C LEU A 182 -7.94 -3.63 -9.19
N LEU A 183 -7.05 -3.78 -10.18
CA LEU A 183 -6.94 -5.01 -10.96
C LEU A 183 -6.37 -6.18 -10.13
N ASP A 184 -5.46 -5.93 -9.19
CA ASP A 184 -4.99 -6.96 -8.24
C ASP A 184 -6.15 -7.46 -7.37
N ALA A 185 -6.89 -6.52 -6.77
CA ALA A 185 -8.05 -6.74 -5.91
C ALA A 185 -9.17 -7.50 -6.64
N ALA A 186 -9.53 -7.04 -7.84
CA ALA A 186 -10.55 -7.67 -8.67
C ALA A 186 -10.20 -9.12 -9.03
N ARG A 187 -8.92 -9.41 -9.26
CA ARG A 187 -8.45 -10.77 -9.53
C ARG A 187 -8.57 -11.67 -8.31
N ASP A 188 -8.24 -11.17 -7.13
CA ASP A 188 -8.42 -11.90 -5.87
C ASP A 188 -9.90 -12.15 -5.57
N LEU A 189 -10.75 -11.15 -5.83
CA LEU A 189 -12.20 -11.27 -5.74
C LEU A 189 -12.72 -12.36 -6.69
N TYR A 190 -12.26 -12.38 -7.95
CA TYR A 190 -12.59 -13.43 -8.91
C TYR A 190 -12.22 -14.83 -8.39
N PHE A 191 -10.99 -15.04 -7.93
CA PHE A 191 -10.57 -16.36 -7.41
C PHE A 191 -11.36 -16.76 -6.16
N ALA A 192 -11.67 -15.82 -5.28
CA ALA A 192 -12.47 -16.05 -4.09
C ALA A 192 -13.92 -16.45 -4.43
N LEU A 193 -14.57 -15.73 -5.35
CA LEU A 193 -15.94 -16.02 -5.80
C LEU A 193 -16.01 -17.35 -6.55
N MET A 194 -15.04 -17.64 -7.41
CA MET A 194 -14.94 -18.91 -8.13
C MET A 194 -14.48 -20.07 -7.24
N LYS A 195 -14.11 -19.79 -5.97
CA LYS A 195 -13.58 -20.75 -5.00
C LYS A 195 -12.37 -21.53 -5.53
N LYS A 196 -11.56 -20.90 -6.37
CA LYS A 196 -10.38 -21.52 -7.01
C LYS A 196 -9.10 -21.10 -6.29
N ILE A 197 -8.21 -22.07 -6.09
CA ILE A 197 -6.84 -21.78 -5.66
C ILE A 197 -6.06 -21.35 -6.90
N PRO A 198 -5.34 -20.21 -6.86
CA PRO A 198 -4.57 -19.78 -8.02
C PRO A 198 -3.42 -20.76 -8.32
N PRO A 199 -3.24 -21.15 -9.60
CA PRO A 199 -2.29 -22.20 -9.99
C PRO A 199 -0.82 -21.82 -9.76
N CYS A 200 -0.51 -20.52 -9.71
CA CYS A 200 0.84 -20.01 -9.46
C CYS A 200 0.83 -19.07 -8.25
N TRP A 201 0.47 -19.60 -7.07
CA TRP A 201 0.35 -18.83 -5.83
C TRP A 201 1.60 -17.98 -5.52
N TRP A 202 2.80 -18.47 -5.84
CA TRP A 202 4.05 -17.75 -5.56
C TRP A 202 4.20 -16.48 -6.42
N LYS A 203 3.72 -16.51 -7.68
CA LYS A 203 3.74 -15.33 -8.57
C LYS A 203 2.80 -14.26 -8.03
N MET A 204 1.61 -14.68 -7.58
CA MET A 204 0.65 -13.77 -6.96
C MET A 204 1.16 -13.22 -5.63
N HIS A 205 1.80 -14.05 -4.80
CA HIS A 205 2.41 -13.63 -3.55
C HIS A 205 3.51 -12.59 -3.78
N LEU A 206 4.44 -12.86 -4.71
CA LEU A 206 5.50 -11.93 -5.06
C LEU A 206 4.95 -10.59 -5.58
N ARG A 207 3.94 -10.64 -6.46
CA ARG A 207 3.26 -9.46 -6.99
C ARG A 207 2.70 -8.59 -5.87
N LYS A 208 2.05 -9.19 -4.87
CA LYS A 208 1.50 -8.48 -3.70
C LYS A 208 2.58 -7.87 -2.81
N MET A 209 3.68 -8.58 -2.58
CA MET A 209 4.81 -8.02 -1.82
C MET A 209 5.41 -6.81 -2.54
N LEU A 210 5.61 -6.90 -3.86
CA LEU A 210 6.10 -5.79 -4.68
C LEU A 210 5.13 -4.61 -4.67
N MET A 211 3.83 -4.88 -4.76
CA MET A 211 2.83 -3.82 -4.69
C MET A 211 2.79 -3.15 -3.31
N ALA A 212 3.10 -3.89 -2.25
CA ALA A 212 3.16 -3.34 -0.90
C ALA A 212 4.37 -2.41 -0.76
N GLU A 213 5.52 -2.79 -1.31
CA GLU A 213 6.71 -1.93 -1.43
C GLU A 213 6.44 -0.69 -2.28
N TYR A 214 5.76 -0.83 -3.41
CA TYR A 214 5.30 0.30 -4.20
C TYR A 214 4.42 1.25 -3.37
N GLY A 215 3.46 0.70 -2.62
CA GLY A 215 2.62 1.47 -1.71
C GLY A 215 3.43 2.23 -0.65
N LEU A 216 4.48 1.62 -0.08
CA LEU A 216 5.40 2.31 0.86
C LEU A 216 6.12 3.48 0.20
N ILE A 217 6.66 3.27 -1.01
CA ILE A 217 7.38 4.32 -1.73
C ILE A 217 6.42 5.48 -2.06
N VAL A 218 5.23 5.16 -2.55
CA VAL A 218 4.19 6.16 -2.82
C VAL A 218 3.80 6.91 -1.54
N ALA A 219 3.55 6.20 -0.44
CA ALA A 219 3.26 6.80 0.86
C ALA A 219 4.39 7.72 1.34
N PHE A 220 5.64 7.29 1.19
CA PHE A 220 6.82 8.08 1.54
C PHE A 220 6.88 9.37 0.74
N VAL A 221 6.70 9.31 -0.59
CA VAL A 221 6.72 10.51 -1.43
C VAL A 221 5.57 11.46 -1.08
N PHE A 222 4.35 10.95 -0.86
CA PHE A 222 3.21 11.77 -0.43
C PHE A 222 3.43 12.46 0.92
N ARG A 223 4.15 11.80 1.85
CA ARG A 223 4.45 12.35 3.19
C ARG A 223 5.64 13.29 3.21
N CYS A 224 6.64 13.07 2.37
CA CYS A 224 7.89 13.81 2.41
C CYS A 224 7.89 15.10 1.59
N GLU A 225 6.92 15.34 0.69
CA GLU A 225 7.10 16.40 -0.30
C GLU A 225 6.08 17.54 -0.38
N LYS A 226 6.61 18.77 -0.44
CA LYS A 226 5.93 19.98 -0.93
C LYS A 226 5.77 19.88 -2.46
N THR A 227 4.78 19.12 -2.93
CA THR A 227 4.07 19.38 -4.21
C THR A 227 4.84 19.33 -5.57
N GLN A 228 6.05 18.79 -5.72
CA GLN A 228 6.74 18.80 -7.05
C GLN A 228 7.15 17.46 -7.66
N SER A 229 6.90 16.34 -6.99
CA SER A 229 7.39 15.00 -7.39
C SER A 229 6.34 14.08 -8.01
N HIS A 230 5.25 14.64 -8.55
CA HIS A 230 4.28 13.87 -9.32
C HIS A 230 4.94 13.09 -10.47
N TRP A 231 6.03 13.61 -11.03
CA TRP A 231 6.83 12.92 -12.06
C TRP A 231 7.62 11.72 -11.53
N LEU A 232 8.17 11.82 -10.32
CA LEU A 232 8.85 10.69 -9.68
C LEU A 232 7.84 9.60 -9.32
N ILE A 233 6.68 9.98 -8.75
CA ILE A 233 5.58 9.04 -8.49
C ILE A 233 5.12 8.41 -9.82
N ALA A 234 4.90 9.22 -10.87
CA ALA A 234 4.48 8.70 -12.17
C ALA A 234 5.54 7.78 -12.79
N ALA A 235 6.83 8.09 -12.68
CA ALA A 235 7.92 7.24 -13.18
C ALA A 235 8.01 5.92 -12.42
N ILE A 236 7.93 5.96 -11.09
CA ILE A 236 7.90 4.77 -10.23
C ILE A 236 6.66 3.93 -10.56
N THR A 237 5.49 4.56 -10.69
CA THR A 237 4.23 3.91 -11.06
C THR A 237 4.32 3.25 -12.43
N LEU A 238 4.90 3.94 -13.42
CA LEU A 238 5.08 3.41 -14.77
C LEU A 238 6.03 2.21 -14.78
N LEU A 239 7.16 2.29 -14.06
CA LEU A 239 8.08 1.17 -13.89
C LEU A 239 7.39 -0.03 -13.23
N PHE A 240 6.61 0.19 -12.17
CA PHE A 240 5.83 -0.86 -11.53
C PHE A 240 4.73 -1.42 -12.44
N PHE A 241 4.08 -0.58 -13.24
CA PHE A 241 3.07 -1.02 -14.21
C PHE A 241 3.68 -1.90 -15.31
N ILE A 242 4.83 -1.51 -15.86
CA ILE A 242 5.58 -2.32 -16.83
C ILE A 242 5.99 -3.66 -16.20
N PHE A 243 6.50 -3.63 -14.97
CA PHE A 243 6.83 -4.84 -14.23
C PHE A 243 5.59 -5.72 -13.98
N TYR A 244 4.46 -5.11 -13.63
CA TYR A 244 3.19 -5.80 -13.42
C TYR A 244 2.72 -6.49 -14.70
N LEU A 245 2.67 -5.77 -15.83
CA LEU A 245 2.26 -6.31 -17.14
C LEU A 245 3.18 -7.42 -17.64
N THR A 246 4.49 -7.27 -17.48
CA THR A 246 5.46 -8.31 -17.87
C THR A 246 5.29 -9.56 -17.00
N SER A 247 5.07 -9.42 -15.69
CA SER A 247 4.77 -10.55 -14.80
C SER A 247 3.45 -11.27 -15.15
N MET A 248 2.43 -10.52 -15.58
CA MET A 248 1.14 -11.03 -16.02
C MET A 248 1.27 -11.83 -17.32
N SER A 249 2.00 -11.29 -18.29
CA SER A 249 2.26 -11.90 -19.60
C SER A 249 3.03 -13.21 -19.46
N LEU A 250 4.08 -13.24 -18.64
CA LEU A 250 4.81 -14.46 -18.30
C LEU A 250 3.93 -15.51 -17.61
N THR A 251 2.92 -15.09 -16.84
CA THR A 251 1.99 -16.01 -16.20
C THR A 251 1.01 -16.62 -17.21
N ALA A 252 0.48 -15.80 -18.13
CA ALA A 252 -0.42 -16.25 -19.19
C ALA A 252 0.26 -17.27 -20.13
N LEU A 253 1.49 -16.99 -20.57
CA LEU A 253 2.29 -17.91 -21.39
C LEU A 253 2.52 -19.26 -20.70
N THR A 254 2.90 -19.27 -19.42
CA THR A 254 3.09 -20.53 -18.68
C THR A 254 1.81 -21.34 -18.46
N LEU A 255 0.64 -20.69 -18.49
CA LEU A 255 -0.65 -21.38 -18.37
C LEU A 255 -1.10 -21.97 -19.70
N SER A 256 -0.88 -21.26 -20.81
CA SER A 256 -1.16 -21.75 -22.16
C SER A 256 -0.37 -23.02 -22.48
N GLN A 257 0.91 -23.09 -22.09
CA GLN A 257 1.78 -24.24 -22.34
C GLN A 257 1.43 -25.50 -21.53
N ARG A 258 0.60 -25.39 -20.49
CA ARG A 258 0.15 -26.57 -19.71
C ARG A 258 -1.18 -27.15 -20.20
N GLN A 259 -1.85 -26.47 -21.13
CA GLN A 259 -3.13 -26.91 -21.70
C GLN A 259 -2.99 -27.54 -23.09
N SER A 260 -1.83 -27.39 -23.72
CA SER A 260 -1.37 -28.12 -24.91
C SER A 260 -0.62 -29.39 -24.51
#